data_AF-A0AAV4D4V1-F1
#
_entry.id   AF-A0AAV4D4V1-F1
#
_cell.length_a   1.000
_cell.length_b   1.000
_cell.length_c   1.000
_cell.angle_alpha   90.00
_cell.angle_beta   90.00
_cell.angle_gamma   90.00
#
_symmetry.space_group_name_H-M   'P 1'
#
loop_
_entity.id
_entity.type
_entity.pdbx_description
1 polymer ?
#
loop_
_entity_poly.entity_id
_entity_poly.type
_entity_poly.pdbx_seq_one_letter_code
_entity_poly.pdbx_strand_id
1 'polypeptide(L)'
;MYRQGLFPLLLLLSTLYPVKPDCRPAEEGQQTTLTCTVNTAALACSSSSTTTLEWRVNKPASVIECFSNVCGGGYSLRYGFSATINNSGSTLTITNVSRTVPFNMETRWVCWPCTDSSRQITACDKLEVYAKPENPRCTVRENTAIPGDIESVTVSCSTPKVYPKAKCSFEWRSN
;
A
#
# COMPACT_ATOMS: atom_id res chain seq x y z
N MET A 1 6.17 0.90 -67.18
CA MET A 1 5.07 0.19 -66.50
C MET A 1 5.57 -0.24 -65.12
N TYR A 2 4.73 -0.08 -64.10
CA TYR A 2 5.02 0.12 -62.67
C TYR A 2 6.07 -0.79 -61.97
N ARG A 3 6.94 -0.15 -61.17
CA ARG A 3 7.73 -0.74 -60.06
C ARG A 3 6.79 -1.23 -58.96
N GLN A 4 6.89 -2.49 -58.55
CA GLN A 4 6.31 -2.97 -57.29
C GLN A 4 7.41 -3.01 -56.22
N GLY A 5 7.30 -2.11 -55.24
CA GLY A 5 8.15 -2.11 -54.06
C GLY A 5 7.65 -3.13 -53.04
N LEU A 6 8.54 -4.02 -52.60
CA LEU A 6 8.33 -4.79 -51.38
C LEU A 6 8.56 -3.85 -50.18
N PHE A 7 7.50 -3.54 -49.45
CA PHE A 7 7.59 -3.01 -48.09
C PHE A 7 7.65 -4.19 -47.12
N PRO A 8 8.69 -4.33 -46.29
CA PRO A 8 8.67 -5.31 -45.22
C PRO A 8 7.76 -4.79 -44.11
N LEU A 9 6.70 -5.54 -43.83
CA LEU A 9 5.82 -5.34 -42.69
C LEU A 9 6.62 -5.65 -41.41
N LEU A 10 7.26 -4.63 -40.84
CA LEU A 10 7.88 -4.71 -39.51
C LEU A 10 6.77 -4.91 -38.47
N LEU A 11 6.56 -6.18 -38.09
CA LEU A 11 5.84 -6.54 -36.88
C LEU A 11 6.61 -5.97 -35.68
N LEU A 12 6.20 -4.80 -35.20
CA LEU A 12 6.57 -4.27 -33.90
C LEU A 12 6.00 -5.20 -32.84
N LEU A 13 6.76 -6.24 -32.47
CA LEU A 13 6.60 -6.96 -31.22
C LEU A 13 6.89 -5.97 -30.10
N SER A 14 5.84 -5.27 -29.64
CA SER A 14 5.87 -4.56 -28.37
C SER A 14 6.09 -5.62 -27.28
N THR A 15 7.33 -5.72 -26.81
CA THR A 15 7.67 -6.44 -25.60
C THR A 15 6.83 -5.86 -24.47
N LEU A 16 5.73 -6.54 -24.12
CA LEU A 16 4.94 -6.30 -22.92
C LEU A 16 5.84 -6.58 -21.72
N TYR A 17 6.65 -5.61 -21.34
CA TYR A 17 7.25 -5.62 -20.01
C TYR A 17 6.08 -5.60 -19.02
N PRO A 18 5.98 -6.57 -18.10
CA PRO A 18 4.97 -6.50 -17.06
C PRO A 18 5.22 -5.22 -16.27
N VAL A 19 4.27 -4.28 -16.34
CA VAL A 19 4.31 -3.06 -15.54
C VAL A 19 4.32 -3.51 -14.08
N LYS A 20 5.46 -3.32 -13.42
CA LYS A 20 5.58 -3.64 -11.99
C LYS A 20 4.59 -2.72 -11.25
N PRO A 21 3.72 -3.26 -10.38
CA PRO A 21 2.84 -2.43 -9.58
C PRO A 21 3.66 -1.41 -8.77
N ASP A 22 3.36 -0.11 -8.93
CA ASP A 22 3.95 0.94 -8.09
C ASP A 22 3.26 0.88 -6.73
N CYS A 23 3.96 0.31 -5.76
CA CYS A 23 3.48 0.21 -4.38
C CYS A 23 4.46 0.92 -3.46
N ARG A 24 4.13 2.17 -3.13
CA ARG A 24 4.94 2.98 -2.23
C ARG A 24 4.65 2.60 -0.79
N PRO A 25 5.67 2.60 0.09
CA PRO A 25 5.45 2.46 1.52
C PRO A 25 4.49 3.53 2.04
N ALA A 26 3.61 3.15 2.95
CA ALA A 26 2.61 4.02 3.54
C ALA A 26 2.85 4.20 5.03
N GLU A 27 2.57 5.40 5.53
CA GLU A 27 2.64 5.71 6.95
C GLU A 27 1.38 5.25 7.67
N GLU A 28 1.55 4.54 8.78
CA GLU A 28 0.45 4.13 9.65
C GLU A 28 -0.29 5.38 10.18
N GLY A 29 -1.61 5.38 10.08
CA GLY A 29 -2.45 6.54 10.40
C GLY A 29 -2.72 7.48 9.22
N GLN A 30 -2.00 7.34 8.10
CA GLN A 30 -2.10 8.25 6.95
C GLN A 30 -2.87 7.63 5.78
N GLN A 31 -3.26 8.49 4.85
CA GLN A 31 -3.89 8.08 3.61
C GLN A 31 -2.87 7.52 2.61
N THR A 32 -3.25 6.47 1.89
CA THR A 32 -2.52 6.00 0.70
C THR A 32 -3.48 5.62 -0.42
N THR A 33 -2.93 5.38 -1.61
CA THR A 33 -3.69 4.93 -2.78
C THR A 33 -2.99 3.78 -3.48
N LEU A 34 -3.77 2.82 -3.97
CA LEU A 34 -3.32 1.71 -4.80
C LEU A 34 -4.01 1.77 -6.15
N THR A 35 -3.29 1.43 -7.22
CA THR A 35 -3.83 1.47 -8.57
C THR A 35 -3.85 0.08 -9.19
N CYS A 36 -4.91 -0.18 -9.95
CA CYS A 36 -5.10 -1.41 -10.70
C CYS A 36 -5.39 -1.03 -12.15
N THR A 37 -4.47 -1.31 -13.06
CA THR A 37 -4.63 -1.02 -14.48
C THR A 37 -5.30 -2.20 -15.18
N VAL A 38 -6.50 -1.97 -15.71
CA VAL A 38 -7.26 -2.95 -16.48
C VAL A 38 -8.20 -2.21 -17.43
N ASN A 39 -8.29 -2.66 -18.68
CA ASN A 39 -9.25 -2.07 -19.61
C ASN A 39 -10.67 -2.52 -19.24
N THR A 40 -11.34 -1.74 -18.38
CA THR A 40 -12.67 -2.08 -17.86
C THR A 40 -13.75 -2.02 -18.94
N ALA A 41 -13.58 -1.16 -19.94
CA ALA A 41 -14.50 -1.04 -21.07
C ALA A 41 -14.51 -2.28 -21.97
N ALA A 42 -13.40 -3.03 -22.00
CA ALA A 42 -13.27 -4.30 -22.71
C ALA A 42 -13.60 -5.52 -21.83
N LEU A 43 -13.98 -5.33 -20.56
CA LEU A 43 -14.36 -6.45 -19.70
C LEU A 43 -15.73 -6.98 -20.11
N ALA A 44 -15.75 -8.10 -20.82
CA ALA A 44 -16.94 -8.93 -20.94
C ALA A 44 -17.08 -9.77 -19.66
N CYS A 45 -17.76 -9.24 -18.65
CA CYS A 45 -18.14 -10.04 -17.48
C CYS A 45 -19.27 -11.00 -17.86
N SER A 46 -19.25 -12.22 -17.31
CA SER A 46 -20.34 -13.17 -17.47
C SER A 46 -21.65 -12.57 -16.95
N SER A 47 -22.79 -12.94 -17.54
CA SER A 47 -24.13 -12.47 -17.11
C SER A 47 -24.46 -12.74 -15.64
N SER A 48 -23.73 -13.65 -14.99
CA SER A 48 -23.84 -13.96 -13.56
C SER A 48 -23.03 -13.02 -12.64
N SER A 49 -22.15 -12.15 -13.17
CA SER A 49 -21.33 -11.24 -12.38
C SER A 49 -21.82 -9.81 -12.59
N THR A 50 -22.47 -9.26 -11.58
CA THR A 50 -22.88 -7.85 -11.54
C THR A 50 -21.70 -6.93 -11.25
N THR A 51 -20.66 -7.45 -10.58
CA THR A 51 -19.49 -6.69 -10.14
C THR A 51 -18.43 -6.62 -11.25
N THR A 52 -18.10 -5.40 -11.67
CA THR A 52 -17.07 -5.14 -12.69
C THR A 52 -15.66 -5.37 -12.15
N LEU A 53 -15.41 -4.98 -10.90
CA LEU A 53 -14.10 -5.13 -10.26
C LEU A 53 -14.24 -5.19 -8.73
N GLU A 54 -13.45 -6.04 -8.09
CA GLU A 54 -13.34 -6.06 -6.63
C GLU A 54 -11.92 -5.79 -6.18
N TRP A 55 -11.76 -4.99 -5.13
CA TRP A 55 -10.52 -4.88 -4.38
C TRP A 55 -10.52 -5.89 -3.24
N ARG A 56 -9.44 -6.66 -3.14
CA ARG A 56 -9.28 -7.70 -2.12
C ARG A 56 -7.94 -7.61 -1.43
N VAL A 57 -7.96 -8.01 -0.17
CA VAL A 57 -6.78 -8.14 0.67
C VAL A 57 -6.50 -9.61 0.85
N ASN A 58 -5.32 -10.04 0.39
CA ASN A 58 -4.75 -11.38 0.55
C ASN A 58 -5.78 -12.53 0.79
N LYS A 59 -6.69 -12.74 -0.17
CA LYS A 59 -7.78 -13.75 -0.24
C LYS A 59 -8.32 -14.25 1.14
N PRO A 60 -9.60 -14.02 1.50
CA PRO A 60 -10.72 -14.04 0.56
C PRO A 60 -11.63 -12.81 0.59
N ALA A 61 -11.47 -11.86 1.52
CA ALA A 61 -12.46 -10.81 1.72
C ALA A 61 -12.33 -9.67 0.70
N SER A 62 -13.45 -9.34 0.03
CA SER A 62 -13.63 -8.10 -0.70
C SER A 62 -13.70 -6.93 0.28
N VAL A 63 -12.92 -5.88 0.02
CA VAL A 63 -13.00 -4.62 0.76
C VAL A 63 -13.88 -3.61 0.05
N ILE A 64 -13.83 -3.59 -1.28
CA ILE A 64 -14.61 -2.71 -2.15
C ILE A 64 -15.01 -3.49 -3.40
N GLU A 65 -16.27 -3.35 -3.78
CA GLU A 65 -16.84 -3.88 -5.01
C GLU A 65 -17.28 -2.70 -5.88
N CYS A 66 -16.99 -2.78 -7.18
CA CYS A 66 -17.36 -1.77 -8.15
C CYS A 66 -18.33 -2.36 -9.18
N PHE A 67 -19.47 -1.69 -9.35
CA PHE A 67 -20.51 -1.99 -10.32
C PHE A 67 -20.53 -0.87 -11.35
N SER A 68 -20.08 -1.15 -12.58
CA SER A 68 -19.91 -0.15 -13.63
C SER A 68 -19.02 1.01 -13.17
N ASN A 69 -19.60 2.15 -12.76
CA ASN A 69 -18.92 3.35 -12.28
C ASN A 69 -19.12 3.64 -10.79
N VAL A 70 -19.86 2.79 -10.07
CA VAL A 70 -20.17 2.97 -8.64
C VAL A 70 -19.38 1.95 -7.83
N CYS A 71 -18.62 2.40 -6.84
CA CYS A 71 -17.85 1.54 -5.95
C CYS A 71 -18.33 1.68 -4.50
N GLY A 72 -18.41 0.57 -3.78
CA GLY A 72 -18.77 0.53 -2.37
C GLY A 72 -18.46 -0.81 -1.71
N GLY A 73 -18.61 -0.88 -0.40
CA GLY A 73 -18.38 -2.11 0.35
C GLY A 73 -18.54 -1.90 1.85
N GLY A 74 -18.62 -3.00 2.60
CA GLY A 74 -18.77 -2.95 4.06
C GLY A 74 -17.61 -2.24 4.78
N TYR A 75 -16.44 -2.18 4.14
CA TYR A 75 -15.27 -1.47 4.67
C TYR A 75 -15.27 0.02 4.37
N SER A 76 -16.13 0.53 3.47
CA SER A 76 -16.08 1.92 3.04
C SER A 76 -16.41 2.91 4.14
N LEU A 77 -17.60 2.79 4.72
CA LEU A 77 -18.08 3.73 5.73
C LEU A 77 -17.40 3.53 7.08
N ARG A 78 -16.97 2.30 7.39
CA ARG A 78 -16.49 1.94 8.72
C ARG A 78 -14.99 2.12 8.90
N TYR A 79 -14.22 1.88 7.83
CA TYR A 79 -12.76 1.82 7.91
C TYR A 79 -12.06 2.70 6.86
N GLY A 80 -12.80 3.54 6.14
CA GLY A 80 -12.22 4.57 5.29
C GLY A 80 -11.66 4.06 3.97
N PHE A 81 -12.29 3.02 3.39
CA PHE A 81 -11.95 2.52 2.07
C PHE A 81 -12.85 3.14 1.00
N SER A 82 -12.27 3.68 -0.06
CA SER A 82 -13.06 4.13 -1.21
C SER A 82 -12.33 3.75 -2.49
N ALA A 83 -13.07 3.56 -3.57
CA ALA A 83 -12.46 3.35 -4.86
C ALA A 83 -13.16 4.17 -5.94
N THR A 84 -12.41 4.49 -6.98
CA THR A 84 -12.94 4.99 -8.24
C THR A 84 -12.61 3.97 -9.33
N ILE A 85 -13.47 3.90 -10.34
CA ILE A 85 -13.27 3.02 -11.49
C ILE A 85 -13.59 3.80 -12.76
N ASN A 86 -12.79 3.55 -13.79
CA ASN A 86 -12.93 4.15 -15.11
C ASN A 86 -12.46 3.15 -16.17
N ASN A 87 -12.47 3.57 -17.45
CA ASN A 87 -12.12 2.71 -18.59
C ASN A 87 -10.70 2.12 -18.57
N SER A 88 -9.75 2.72 -17.84
CA SER A 88 -8.36 2.27 -17.75
C SER A 88 -8.01 1.53 -16.46
N GLY A 89 -8.94 1.47 -15.49
CA GLY A 89 -8.75 0.67 -14.30
C GLY A 89 -9.51 1.20 -13.09
N SER A 90 -8.96 0.90 -11.91
CA SER A 90 -9.49 1.36 -10.63
C SER A 90 -8.39 1.89 -9.73
N THR A 91 -8.73 2.87 -8.90
CA THR A 91 -7.87 3.38 -7.83
C THR A 91 -8.57 3.17 -6.50
N LEU A 92 -7.92 2.46 -5.58
CA LEU A 92 -8.35 2.33 -4.18
C LEU A 92 -7.66 3.40 -3.34
N THR A 93 -8.44 4.09 -2.52
CA THR A 93 -7.97 5.01 -1.49
C THR A 93 -8.24 4.37 -0.12
N ILE A 94 -7.21 4.38 0.72
CA ILE A 94 -7.26 3.93 2.11
C ILE A 94 -6.97 5.16 2.95
N THR A 95 -7.95 5.71 3.67
CA THR A 95 -7.77 6.99 4.39
C THR A 95 -6.96 6.85 5.67
N ASN A 96 -6.94 5.67 6.26
CA ASN A 96 -6.23 5.39 7.50
C ASN A 96 -5.53 4.03 7.42
N VAL A 97 -4.29 4.03 6.96
CA VAL A 97 -3.48 2.81 6.87
C VAL A 97 -3.18 2.27 8.26
N SER A 98 -3.39 0.97 8.46
CA SER A 98 -3.19 0.33 9.77
C SER A 98 -2.66 -1.09 9.64
N ARG A 99 -1.84 -1.50 10.61
CA ARG A 99 -1.40 -2.89 10.73
C ARG A 99 -2.30 -3.73 11.64
N THR A 100 -3.32 -3.13 12.25
CA THR A 100 -4.14 -3.79 13.26
C THR A 100 -5.64 -3.68 12.99
N VAL A 101 -6.14 -2.53 12.53
CA VAL A 101 -7.57 -2.26 12.39
C VAL A 101 -7.91 -1.83 10.96
N PRO A 102 -8.90 -2.45 10.30
CA PRO A 102 -9.66 -3.64 10.69
C PRO A 102 -8.88 -4.96 10.58
N PHE A 103 -7.76 -4.94 9.88
CA PHE A 103 -6.84 -6.06 9.68
C PHE A 103 -5.46 -5.49 9.37
N ASN A 104 -4.45 -6.35 9.25
CA ASN A 104 -3.12 -5.92 8.85
C ASN A 104 -3.08 -5.56 7.35
N MET A 105 -3.01 -4.27 7.04
CA MET A 105 -2.93 -3.77 5.66
C MET A 105 -1.53 -3.95 5.04
N GLU A 106 -0.52 -4.29 5.85
CA GLU A 106 0.83 -4.61 5.38
C GLU A 106 0.88 -6.00 4.73
N THR A 107 0.23 -6.11 3.58
CA THR A 107 -0.03 -7.39 2.92
C THR A 107 -0.21 -7.18 1.42
N ARG A 108 -0.53 -8.26 0.70
CA ARG A 108 -0.78 -8.24 -0.74
C ARG A 108 -2.16 -7.68 -1.06
N TRP A 109 -2.20 -6.76 -2.02
CA TRP A 109 -3.42 -6.13 -2.53
C TRP A 109 -3.65 -6.47 -3.98
N VAL A 110 -4.89 -6.85 -4.28
CA VAL A 110 -5.25 -7.41 -5.57
C VAL A 110 -6.60 -6.86 -6.01
N CYS A 111 -6.76 -6.74 -7.31
CA CYS A 111 -8.04 -6.43 -7.93
C CYS A 111 -8.52 -7.62 -8.77
N TRP A 112 -9.81 -7.93 -8.69
CA TRP A 112 -10.46 -9.05 -9.36
C TRP A 112 -11.50 -8.51 -10.34
N PRO A 113 -11.14 -8.36 -11.64
CA PRO A 113 -12.10 -8.01 -12.68
C PRO A 113 -13.16 -9.11 -12.81
N CYS A 114 -14.43 -8.73 -12.93
CA CYS A 114 -15.56 -9.65 -13.10
C CYS A 114 -15.64 -10.75 -12.03
N THR A 115 -15.09 -10.53 -10.83
CA THR A 115 -14.99 -11.53 -9.75
C THR A 115 -14.27 -12.83 -10.15
N ASP A 116 -13.51 -12.80 -11.25
CA ASP A 116 -12.85 -13.97 -11.81
C ASP A 116 -11.43 -14.08 -11.25
N SER A 117 -11.22 -15.08 -10.39
CA SER A 117 -9.93 -15.33 -9.75
C SER A 117 -8.80 -15.65 -10.74
N SER A 118 -9.11 -16.12 -11.95
CA SER A 118 -8.12 -16.35 -13.01
C SER A 118 -7.60 -15.05 -13.62
N ARG A 119 -8.35 -13.96 -13.47
CA ARG A 119 -8.05 -12.61 -13.97
C ARG A 119 -7.53 -11.69 -12.88
N GLN A 120 -7.16 -12.23 -11.73
CA GLN A 120 -6.61 -11.47 -10.61
C GLN A 120 -5.37 -10.68 -11.06
N ILE A 121 -5.40 -9.37 -10.82
CA ILE A 121 -4.27 -8.48 -11.06
C ILE A 121 -3.71 -8.06 -9.69
N THR A 122 -2.38 -8.12 -9.57
CA THR A 122 -1.71 -7.67 -8.34
C THR A 122 -1.47 -6.17 -8.43
N ALA A 123 -2.22 -5.42 -7.63
CA ALA A 123 -2.06 -3.96 -7.51
C ALA A 123 -0.87 -3.60 -6.62
N CYS A 124 -0.55 -4.46 -5.65
CA CYS A 124 0.64 -4.35 -4.85
C CYS A 124 1.01 -5.71 -4.24
N ASP A 125 2.24 -6.17 -4.45
CA ASP A 125 2.73 -7.45 -3.91
C ASP A 125 2.76 -7.44 -2.37
N LYS A 126 3.19 -6.33 -1.79
CA LYS A 126 3.16 -6.07 -0.35
C LYS A 126 3.14 -4.56 -0.09
N LEU A 127 2.07 -4.05 0.51
CA LEU A 127 2.02 -2.66 0.93
C LEU A 127 2.91 -2.51 2.16
N GLU A 128 4.12 -1.97 2.01
CA GLU A 128 4.97 -1.73 3.18
C GLU A 128 4.35 -0.62 4.04
N VAL A 129 4.23 -0.87 5.34
CA VAL A 129 3.70 0.10 6.29
C VAL A 129 4.83 0.48 7.24
N TYR A 130 4.97 1.77 7.54
CA TYR A 130 5.93 2.27 8.53
C TYR A 130 5.24 3.18 9.54
N ALA A 131 5.82 3.31 10.72
CA ALA A 131 5.39 4.26 11.73
C ALA A 131 6.56 5.18 12.07
N LYS A 132 6.31 6.49 12.05
CA LYS A 132 7.31 7.46 12.47
C LYS A 132 7.38 7.51 14.00
N PRO A 133 8.56 7.32 14.60
CA PRO A 133 8.72 7.49 16.04
C PRO A 133 8.35 8.91 16.46
N GLU A 134 7.79 9.04 17.65
CA GLU A 134 7.61 10.36 18.27
C GLU A 134 8.94 10.83 18.88
N ASN A 135 8.96 12.07 19.37
CA ASN A 135 10.13 12.56 20.11
C ASN A 135 10.39 11.66 21.33
N PRO A 136 11.62 11.16 21.52
CA PRO A 136 11.92 10.28 22.63
C PRO A 136 11.80 11.02 23.95
N ARG A 137 11.30 10.31 24.97
CA ARG A 137 11.30 10.78 26.35
C ARG A 137 12.52 10.19 27.05
N CYS A 138 13.36 11.06 27.57
CA CYS A 138 14.59 10.67 28.24
C CYS A 138 14.51 10.97 29.73
N THR A 139 15.05 10.06 30.53
CA THR A 139 15.26 10.22 31.97
C THR A 139 16.74 10.06 32.27
N VAL A 140 17.23 10.87 33.21
CA VAL A 140 18.62 10.82 33.69
C VAL A 140 18.59 10.42 35.15
N ARG A 141 19.43 9.46 35.51
CA ARG A 141 19.64 9.04 36.89
C ARG A 141 21.11 9.11 37.20
N GLU A 142 21.47 9.88 38.20
CA GLU A 142 22.80 9.88 38.79
C GLU A 142 22.82 8.82 39.89
N ASN A 143 23.78 7.92 39.81
CA ASN A 143 24.06 7.00 40.91
C ASN A 143 25.19 7.62 41.74
N THR A 144 24.88 7.89 43.00
CA THR A 144 25.81 8.46 43.97
C THR A 144 25.92 7.50 45.14
N ALA A 145 27.15 7.13 45.52
CA ALA A 145 27.38 6.41 46.77
C ALA A 145 27.42 7.38 47.97
N ILE A 146 27.87 8.62 47.73
CA ILE A 146 27.96 9.70 48.71
C ILE A 146 27.30 10.95 48.09
N PRO A 147 26.52 11.73 48.86
CA PRO A 147 25.95 12.97 48.35
C PRO A 147 27.01 13.90 47.75
N GLY A 148 26.86 14.25 46.47
CA GLY A 148 27.78 15.13 45.74
C GLY A 148 28.88 14.41 44.95
N ASP A 149 29.03 13.09 45.09
CA ASP A 149 29.98 12.29 44.30
C ASP A 149 29.22 11.40 43.30
N ILE A 150 29.25 11.80 42.02
CA ILE A 150 28.56 11.09 40.93
C ILE A 150 29.48 9.99 40.40
N GLU A 151 29.18 8.75 40.76
CA GLU A 151 29.93 7.58 40.27
C GLU A 151 29.55 7.20 38.84
N SER A 152 28.26 7.28 38.51
CA SER A 152 27.76 6.99 37.16
C SER A 152 26.48 7.73 36.84
N VAL A 153 26.27 7.98 35.54
CA VAL A 153 25.05 8.55 35.00
C VAL A 153 24.41 7.55 34.05
N THR A 154 23.13 7.24 34.28
CA THR A 154 22.32 6.42 33.39
C THR A 154 21.33 7.30 32.65
N VAL A 155 21.40 7.29 31.32
CA VAL A 155 20.41 7.96 30.45
C VAL A 155 19.54 6.87 29.83
N SER A 156 18.23 6.96 30.06
CA SER A 156 17.23 6.03 29.52
C SER A 156 16.25 6.80 28.66
N CYS A 157 16.22 6.50 27.35
CA CYS A 157 15.31 7.13 26.39
C CYS A 157 14.36 6.08 25.79
N SER A 158 13.08 6.44 25.63
CA SER A 158 12.08 5.60 24.96
C SER A 158 11.21 6.42 24.02
N THR A 159 10.76 5.83 22.92
CA THR A 159 9.82 6.45 21.98
C THR A 159 8.80 5.43 21.48
N PRO A 160 7.50 5.78 21.40
CA PRO A 160 6.49 4.93 20.80
C PRO A 160 6.56 4.97 19.26
N LYS A 161 5.68 4.20 18.60
CA LYS A 161 5.47 4.21 17.13
C LYS A 161 6.72 3.88 16.31
N VAL A 162 7.53 2.94 16.78
CA VAL A 162 8.69 2.43 16.05
C VAL A 162 8.28 1.25 15.19
N TYR A 163 8.27 1.41 13.86
CA TYR A 163 8.10 0.29 12.93
C TYR A 163 8.65 0.62 11.53
N PRO A 164 9.35 -0.30 10.85
CA PRO A 164 9.73 -1.65 11.29
C PRO A 164 10.94 -1.66 12.24
N LYS A 165 11.84 -0.69 12.10
CA LYS A 165 13.03 -0.52 12.95
C LYS A 165 13.34 0.96 13.08
N ALA A 166 13.82 1.38 14.25
CA ALA A 166 14.39 2.71 14.46
C ALA A 166 15.90 2.61 14.68
N LYS A 167 16.61 3.69 14.37
CA LYS A 167 17.99 3.90 14.78
C LYS A 167 17.99 4.90 15.93
N CYS A 168 18.59 4.53 17.05
CA CYS A 168 18.80 5.42 18.20
C CYS A 168 20.28 5.77 18.29
N SER A 169 20.60 7.04 18.53
CA SER A 169 21.96 7.53 18.74
C SER A 169 22.00 8.50 19.91
N PHE A 170 23.08 8.44 20.69
CA PHE A 170 23.39 9.38 21.75
C PHE A 170 24.60 10.19 21.30
N GLU A 171 24.51 11.51 21.41
CA GLU A 171 25.60 12.42 21.08
C GLU A 171 25.99 13.19 22.33
N TRP A 172 27.29 13.18 22.65
CA TRP A 172 27.86 14.03 23.68
C TRP A 172 28.31 15.35 23.06
N ARG A 173 27.96 16.47 23.69
CA ARG A 173 28.55 17.78 23.36
C ARG A 173 29.33 18.29 24.56
N SER A 174 30.62 18.50 24.38
CA SER A 174 31.45 19.33 25.27
C SER A 174 31.25 20.78 24.89
N ASN A 175 30.92 21.62 25.88
CA ASN A 175 31.00 23.08 25.75
C ASN A 175 32.45 23.56 25.79
#